data_AF-A0A094WJ55-F1
#
_entry.id   AF-A0A094WJ55-F1
#
_cell.length_a   1.000
_cell.length_b   1.000
_cell.length_c   1.000
_cell.angle_alpha   90.00
_cell.angle_beta   90.00
_cell.angle_gamma   90.00
#
_symmetry.space_group_name_H-M   'P 1'
#
loop_
_entity.id
_entity.type
_entity.pdbx_description
1 polymer ?
#
loop_
_entity_poly.entity_id
_entity_poly.type
_entity_poly.pdbx_seq_one_letter_code
_entity_poly.pdbx_strand_id
1 'polypeptide(L)'
;MREAIRLHLIENIPEINEQCFEPHAAGEGVDPPYLVVRQGTDVEDSPWAGFRQIIEVWPYLKKTSFGDLDKLNKKVIEVLDQQLLTTETGEVFSCLYQGSVGGDDVVDEWDAITRGLRFAVVAIHHVNKTEMQGDPWVEATAKWSEGILGDKWTVYRDILPLGYQRPALLLRLGGLETEQRNRSLFEVRKQVIGHFFGSDAQEQILGAALITEALAEAIKIPLSIEDRRFLTVQNPRLNAGANAITNGQLNVTFKRTTSRISQEVTPIREIFNRFNIH
;
A
#
# COMPACT_ATOMS: atom_id res chain seq x y z
N MET A 1 -11.55 8.21 13.13
CA MET A 1 -10.13 8.10 12.71
C MET A 1 -9.33 9.38 12.98
N ARG A 2 -9.72 10.55 12.46
CA ARG A 2 -9.01 11.83 12.71
C ARG A 2 -8.77 12.12 14.20
N GLU A 3 -9.76 11.90 15.05
CA GLU A 3 -9.62 12.11 16.50
C GLU A 3 -8.60 11.15 17.13
N ALA A 4 -8.66 9.86 16.77
CA ALA A 4 -7.69 8.88 17.24
C ALA A 4 -6.25 9.24 16.81
N ILE A 5 -6.06 9.80 15.60
CA ILE A 5 -4.77 10.32 15.14
C ILE A 5 -4.32 11.51 16.02
N ARG A 6 -5.22 12.47 16.30
CA ARG A 6 -4.91 13.63 17.14
C ARG A 6 -4.48 13.21 18.55
N LEU A 7 -5.26 12.35 19.20
CA LEU A 7 -4.95 11.84 20.54
C LEU A 7 -3.61 11.10 20.56
N HIS A 8 -3.36 10.24 19.59
CA HIS A 8 -2.10 9.51 19.51
C HIS A 8 -0.89 10.44 19.32
N LEU A 9 -1.02 11.50 18.52
CA LEU A 9 0.01 12.52 18.35
C LEU A 9 0.28 13.28 19.66
N ILE A 10 -0.77 13.65 20.40
CA ILE A 10 -0.66 14.34 21.69
C ILE A 10 0.10 13.45 22.69
N GLU A 11 -0.27 12.18 22.78
CA GLU A 11 0.33 11.23 23.72
C GLU A 11 1.82 10.97 23.45
N ASN A 12 2.24 11.00 22.18
CA ASN A 12 3.58 10.57 21.78
C ASN A 12 4.53 11.72 21.39
N ILE A 13 4.05 12.96 21.32
CA ILE A 13 4.87 14.14 21.00
C ILE A 13 4.71 15.18 22.13
N PRO A 14 5.43 15.06 23.25
CA PRO A 14 5.26 15.98 24.38
C PRO A 14 5.66 17.42 24.06
N GLU A 15 6.50 17.64 23.04
CA GLU A 15 6.98 18.96 22.64
C GLU A 15 5.87 19.90 22.18
N ILE A 16 4.75 19.37 21.70
CA ILE A 16 3.60 20.16 21.25
C ILE A 16 2.66 20.54 22.40
N ASN A 17 2.94 20.17 23.65
CA ASN A 17 2.16 20.54 24.85
C ASN A 17 0.63 20.36 24.69
N GLU A 18 0.20 19.21 24.16
CA GLU A 18 -1.22 18.89 23.86
C GLU A 18 -1.86 19.76 22.75
N GLN A 19 -1.09 20.62 22.09
CA GLN A 19 -1.54 21.51 21.02
C GLN A 19 -1.61 20.76 19.67
N CYS A 20 -2.65 19.93 19.51
CA CYS A 20 -3.00 19.29 18.23
C CYS A 20 -4.44 19.63 17.85
N PHE A 21 -4.61 20.46 16.81
CA PHE A 21 -5.89 21.10 16.49
C PHE A 21 -6.52 20.56 15.21
N GLU A 22 -7.83 20.79 15.09
CA GLU A 22 -8.52 20.77 13.80
C GLU A 22 -8.30 22.10 13.05
N PRO A 23 -8.53 22.16 11.72
CA PRO A 23 -8.16 23.32 10.91
C PRO A 23 -8.79 24.65 11.34
N HIS A 24 -10.00 24.58 11.89
CA HIS A 24 -10.75 25.74 12.34
C HIS A 24 -10.40 26.20 13.77
N ALA A 25 -9.67 25.38 14.52
CA ALA A 25 -9.32 25.63 15.92
C ALA A 25 -7.90 26.18 16.10
N ALA A 26 -7.06 26.09 15.06
CA ALA A 26 -5.76 26.76 15.02
C ALA A 26 -5.91 28.18 14.41
N GLY A 27 -5.14 29.13 14.91
CA GLY A 27 -5.15 30.50 14.41
C GLY A 27 -4.22 31.44 15.17
N GLU A 28 -4.39 32.74 14.90
CA GLU A 28 -3.61 33.81 15.51
C GLU A 28 -3.70 33.76 17.04
N GLY A 29 -2.55 33.74 17.72
CA GLY A 29 -2.46 33.73 19.19
C GLY A 29 -2.18 32.36 19.82
N VAL A 30 -2.12 31.29 19.04
CA VAL A 30 -1.62 29.98 19.51
C VAL A 30 -0.09 29.98 19.44
N ASP A 31 0.59 29.77 20.57
CA ASP A 31 2.06 29.73 20.60
C ASP A 31 2.57 28.39 20.03
N PRO A 32 3.43 28.37 18.99
CA PRO A 32 4.07 27.15 18.50
C PRO A 32 5.10 26.58 19.50
N PRO A 33 5.36 25.25 19.49
CA PRO A 33 4.96 24.30 18.45
C PRO A 33 3.56 23.70 18.64
N TYR A 34 2.84 23.52 17.52
CA TYR A 34 1.56 22.80 17.50
C TYR A 34 1.38 22.04 16.19
N LEU A 35 0.42 21.13 16.15
CA LEU A 35 0.04 20.38 14.95
C LEU A 35 -1.39 20.74 14.53
N VAL A 36 -1.64 20.74 13.23
CA VAL A 36 -3.00 20.77 12.67
C VAL A 36 -3.24 19.51 11.87
N VAL A 37 -4.28 18.76 12.21
CA VAL A 37 -4.69 17.57 11.47
C VAL A 37 -5.89 17.92 10.60
N ARG A 38 -5.74 17.73 9.29
CA ARG A 38 -6.79 18.00 8.30
C ARG A 38 -7.03 16.80 7.40
N GLN A 39 -8.24 16.70 6.88
CA GLN A 39 -8.51 15.74 5.81
C GLN A 39 -8.04 16.33 4.48
N GLY A 40 -7.22 15.56 3.76
CA GLY A 40 -6.81 15.89 2.41
C GLY A 40 -7.92 15.54 1.41
N THR A 41 -7.63 15.71 0.13
CA THR A 41 -8.55 15.27 -0.93
C THR A 41 -8.57 13.74 -0.97
N ASP A 42 -9.77 13.16 -0.92
CA ASP A 42 -9.94 11.71 -1.08
C ASP A 42 -9.39 11.29 -2.46
N VAL A 43 -8.67 10.17 -2.48
CA VAL A 43 -8.23 9.51 -3.72
C VAL A 43 -9.23 8.40 -4.01
N GLU A 44 -9.50 8.11 -5.29
CA GLU A 44 -10.37 7.00 -5.69
C GLU A 44 -10.07 5.72 -4.89
N ASP A 45 -11.12 5.10 -4.37
CA ASP A 45 -11.07 3.82 -3.67
C ASP A 45 -10.28 2.80 -4.50
N SER A 46 -9.27 2.19 -3.89
CA SER A 46 -8.64 1.00 -4.46
C SER A 46 -9.20 -0.20 -3.71
N PRO A 47 -10.04 -1.04 -4.34
CA PRO A 47 -10.80 -2.05 -3.62
C PRO A 47 -9.99 -3.14 -2.89
N TRP A 48 -8.68 -3.17 -3.10
CA TRP A 48 -7.75 -4.12 -2.50
C TRP A 48 -6.91 -3.52 -1.36
N ALA A 49 -6.75 -2.19 -1.34
CA ALA A 49 -6.04 -1.47 -0.28
C ALA A 49 -7.01 -0.99 0.83
N GLY A 50 -8.31 -1.25 0.67
CA GLY A 50 -9.35 -0.72 1.53
C GLY A 50 -9.58 0.78 1.31
N PHE A 51 -10.62 1.30 1.96
CA PHE A 51 -10.97 2.72 1.94
C PHE A 51 -9.77 3.57 2.36
N ARG A 52 -9.40 4.52 1.49
CA ARG A 52 -8.21 5.35 1.65
C ARG A 52 -8.60 6.80 1.88
N GLN A 53 -8.70 7.18 3.15
CA GLN A 53 -8.76 8.60 3.49
C GLN A 53 -7.36 9.19 3.49
N ILE A 54 -7.20 10.36 2.89
CA ILE A 54 -5.97 11.13 3.04
C ILE A 54 -6.10 12.01 4.28
N ILE A 55 -5.15 11.88 5.19
CA ILE A 55 -4.96 12.80 6.30
C ILE A 55 -3.67 13.56 6.06
N GLU A 56 -3.72 14.85 6.30
CA GLU A 56 -2.55 15.70 6.28
C GLU A 56 -2.29 16.23 7.69
N VAL A 57 -1.05 16.14 8.14
CA VAL A 57 -0.60 16.69 9.42
C VAL A 57 0.34 17.84 9.12
N TRP A 58 0.06 18.99 9.71
CA TRP A 58 0.77 20.25 9.49
C TRP A 58 1.42 20.68 10.80
N PRO A 59 2.71 20.43 10.98
CA PRO A 59 3.45 20.96 12.12
C PRO A 59 3.74 22.44 11.91
N TYR A 60 3.49 23.25 12.94
CA TYR A 60 3.81 24.66 12.98
C TYR A 60 4.86 24.89 14.07
N LEU A 61 5.93 25.59 13.71
CA LEU A 61 7.00 25.96 14.61
C LEU A 61 7.25 27.46 14.50
N LYS A 62 7.73 28.13 15.55
CA LYS A 62 8.18 29.53 15.46
C LYS A 62 9.21 29.68 14.34
N LYS A 63 9.32 30.88 13.77
CA LYS A 63 10.29 31.24 12.72
C LYS A 63 11.75 31.18 13.22
N THR A 64 12.23 29.98 13.51
CA THR A 64 13.59 29.71 13.99
C THR A 64 14.45 29.13 12.88
N SER A 65 14.20 27.87 12.50
CA SER A 65 14.97 27.13 11.51
C SER A 65 14.16 25.97 10.94
N PHE A 66 14.24 25.77 9.63
CA PHE A 66 13.67 24.59 8.97
C PHE A 66 14.30 23.29 9.47
N GLY A 67 15.52 23.32 10.01
CA GLY A 67 16.13 22.13 10.63
C GLY A 67 15.42 21.66 11.91
N ASP A 68 14.77 22.56 12.65
CA ASP A 68 13.95 22.17 13.80
C ASP A 68 12.56 21.70 13.36
N LEU A 69 12.02 22.28 12.28
CA LEU A 69 10.82 21.77 11.63
C LEU A 69 11.04 20.34 11.10
N ASP A 70 12.19 20.04 10.50
CA ASP A 70 12.54 18.70 10.02
C ASP A 70 12.58 17.67 11.16
N LYS A 71 13.07 18.05 12.35
CA LYS A 71 13.05 17.18 13.53
C LYS A 71 11.62 16.87 13.97
N LEU A 72 10.75 17.90 14.03
CA LEU A 72 9.35 17.71 14.39
C LEU A 72 8.61 16.86 13.35
N ASN A 73 8.85 17.10 12.06
CA ASN A 73 8.31 16.29 10.96
C ASN A 73 8.71 14.81 11.10
N LYS A 74 9.99 14.54 11.38
CA LYS A 74 10.49 13.17 11.56
C LYS A 74 9.77 12.47 12.71
N LYS A 75 9.54 13.15 13.83
CA LYS A 75 8.78 12.58 14.96
C LYS A 75 7.33 12.28 14.60
N VAL A 76 6.65 13.19 13.91
CA VAL A 76 5.28 12.96 13.43
C VAL A 76 5.23 11.73 12.51
N ILE A 77 6.20 11.57 11.62
CA ILE A 77 6.32 10.39 10.76
C ILE A 77 6.54 9.14 11.60
N GLU A 78 7.49 9.14 12.54
CA GLU A 78 7.78 7.98 13.39
C GLU A 78 6.58 7.56 14.26
N VAL A 79 5.77 8.53 14.73
CA VAL A 79 4.59 8.28 15.57
C VAL A 79 3.40 7.76 14.77
N LEU A 80 3.24 8.13 13.50
CA LEU A 80 2.06 7.74 12.72
C LEU A 80 2.35 6.67 11.68
N ASP A 81 3.49 6.72 11.01
CA ASP A 81 3.78 5.82 9.90
C ASP A 81 3.82 4.38 10.40
N GLN A 82 2.97 3.56 9.78
CA GLN A 82 2.82 2.13 10.00
C GLN A 82 2.31 1.74 11.40
N GLN A 83 1.94 2.70 12.25
CA GLN A 83 1.35 2.38 13.54
C GLN A 83 -0.10 1.91 13.38
N LEU A 84 -0.53 1.00 14.26
CA LEU A 84 -1.92 0.58 14.38
C LEU A 84 -2.61 1.48 15.40
N LEU A 85 -3.69 2.11 14.95
CA LEU A 85 -4.49 3.04 15.74
C LEU A 85 -5.89 2.47 15.86
N THR A 86 -6.52 2.71 17.00
CA THR A 86 -7.88 2.26 17.28
C THR A 86 -8.74 3.49 17.57
N THR A 87 -9.89 3.58 16.90
CA THR A 87 -10.89 4.61 17.23
C THR A 87 -11.60 4.28 18.54
N GLU A 88 -12.27 5.25 19.14
CA GLU A 88 -13.15 5.00 20.30
C GLU A 88 -14.26 3.97 20.00
N THR A 89 -14.68 3.88 18.74
CA THR A 89 -15.66 2.90 18.26
C THR A 89 -15.07 1.51 18.03
N GLY A 90 -13.76 1.31 18.25
CA GLY A 90 -13.07 0.03 18.10
C GLY A 90 -12.58 -0.28 16.68
N GLU A 91 -12.69 0.66 15.74
CA GLU A 91 -12.17 0.47 14.39
C GLU A 91 -10.64 0.60 14.40
N VAL A 92 -9.95 -0.43 13.89
CA VAL A 92 -8.49 -0.42 13.78
C VAL A 92 -8.08 0.01 12.38
N PHE A 93 -7.10 0.88 12.30
CA PHE A 93 -6.56 1.41 11.05
C PHE A 93 -5.05 1.65 11.17
N SER A 94 -4.37 1.87 10.04
CA SER A 94 -2.96 2.29 10.01
C SER A 94 -2.77 3.51 9.14
N CYS A 95 -1.78 4.35 9.45
CA CYS A 95 -1.38 5.49 8.64
C CYS A 95 -0.12 5.17 7.86
N LEU A 96 -0.08 5.48 6.56
CA LEU A 96 1.09 5.25 5.70
C LEU A 96 1.56 6.59 5.14
N TYR A 97 2.78 6.99 5.49
CA TYR A 97 3.38 8.25 5.03
C TYR A 97 3.63 8.22 3.52
N GLN A 98 3.28 9.32 2.85
CA GLN A 98 3.30 9.44 1.38
C GLN A 98 4.17 10.57 0.86
N GLY A 99 4.90 11.23 1.75
CA GLY A 99 5.66 12.43 1.44
C GLY A 99 5.02 13.72 1.96
N SER A 100 5.65 14.84 1.63
CA SER A 100 5.19 16.17 2.05
C SER A 100 4.12 16.74 1.12
N VAL A 101 3.31 17.64 1.66
CA VAL A 101 2.30 18.40 0.93
C VAL A 101 2.84 19.82 0.74
N GLY A 102 3.11 20.18 -0.51
CA GLY A 102 3.73 21.47 -0.82
C GLY A 102 5.20 21.54 -0.40
N GLY A 103 5.72 22.77 -0.40
CA GLY A 103 7.07 23.09 0.08
C GLY A 103 7.06 23.63 1.49
N ASP A 104 8.22 24.10 1.92
CA ASP A 104 8.34 24.95 3.11
C ASP A 104 7.56 26.23 2.94
N ASP A 105 6.79 26.58 3.96
CA ASP A 105 6.00 27.81 3.98
C ASP A 105 6.21 28.61 5.26
N VAL A 106 6.04 29.91 5.13
CA VAL A 106 6.09 30.88 6.23
C VAL A 106 4.70 31.48 6.36
N VAL A 107 4.01 31.17 7.45
CA VAL A 107 2.68 31.70 7.75
C VAL A 107 2.86 32.93 8.63
N ASP A 108 2.91 34.09 7.99
CA ASP A 108 3.23 35.36 8.65
C ASP A 108 2.19 35.74 9.70
N GLU A 109 0.91 35.49 9.42
CA GLU A 109 -0.21 35.75 10.34
C GLU A 109 -0.04 34.97 11.66
N TRP A 110 0.54 33.78 11.59
CA TRP A 110 0.69 32.87 12.73
C TRP A 110 2.10 32.89 13.32
N ASP A 111 2.97 33.76 12.80
CA ASP A 111 4.39 33.85 13.12
C ASP A 111 5.12 32.49 13.13
N ALA A 112 4.79 31.64 12.15
CA ALA A 112 5.22 30.24 12.13
C ALA A 112 5.79 29.81 10.77
N ILE A 113 6.61 28.76 10.80
CA ILE A 113 7.02 27.97 9.64
C ILE A 113 6.31 26.62 9.65
N THR A 114 5.98 26.09 8.47
CA THR A 114 5.27 24.83 8.34
C THR A 114 5.66 24.07 7.07
N ARG A 115 5.42 22.75 7.09
CA ARG A 115 5.48 21.86 5.93
C ARG A 115 4.47 20.74 6.15
N GLY A 116 3.52 20.59 5.23
CA GLY A 116 2.51 19.54 5.35
C GLY A 116 3.10 18.14 5.16
N LEU A 117 2.56 17.16 5.88
CA LEU A 117 2.89 15.74 5.75
C LEU A 117 1.62 14.99 5.33
N ARG A 118 1.72 14.13 4.32
CA ARG A 118 0.59 13.34 3.81
C ARG A 118 0.64 11.91 4.30
N PHE A 119 -0.49 11.43 4.82
CA PHE A 119 -0.69 10.05 5.23
C PHE A 119 -1.92 9.46 4.53
N ALA A 120 -1.79 8.23 4.04
CA ALA A 120 -2.94 7.41 3.66
C ALA A 120 -3.40 6.60 4.87
N VAL A 121 -4.66 6.77 5.25
CA VAL A 121 -5.31 5.96 6.27
C VAL A 121 -5.86 4.71 5.60
N VAL A 122 -5.45 3.56 6.10
CA VAL A 122 -5.90 2.24 5.64
C VAL A 122 -6.72 1.60 6.76
N ALA A 123 -8.01 1.43 6.53
CA ALA A 123 -8.95 0.88 7.50
C ALA A 123 -9.38 -0.55 7.17
N ILE A 124 -9.69 -1.35 8.20
CA ILE A 124 -10.34 -2.66 8.03
C ILE A 124 -11.68 -2.44 7.33
N HIS A 125 -11.84 -2.97 6.12
CA HIS A 125 -13.13 -3.52 5.77
C HIS A 125 -13.19 -4.88 6.44
N HIS A 126 -14.23 -5.13 7.24
CA HIS A 126 -14.50 -6.47 7.75
C HIS A 126 -14.86 -7.31 6.54
N VAL A 127 -13.83 -7.82 5.85
CA VAL A 127 -14.02 -8.84 4.83
C VAL A 127 -14.43 -10.06 5.63
N ASN A 128 -15.75 -10.26 5.74
CA ASN A 128 -16.31 -11.54 6.13
C ASN A 128 -15.52 -12.57 5.34
N LYS A 129 -14.81 -13.45 6.06
CA LYS A 129 -14.12 -14.63 5.53
C LYS A 129 -15.14 -15.54 4.86
N THR A 130 -15.69 -15.12 3.73
CA THR A 130 -16.06 -16.03 2.68
C THR A 130 -14.72 -16.46 2.14
N GLU A 131 -14.41 -17.76 2.17
CA GLU A 131 -13.20 -18.33 1.58
C GLU A 131 -13.14 -17.90 0.11
N MET A 132 -12.53 -16.74 -0.15
CA MET A 132 -12.34 -16.23 -1.49
C MET A 132 -11.26 -17.10 -2.11
N GLN A 133 -11.64 -17.91 -3.08
CA GLN A 133 -10.69 -18.72 -3.84
C GLN A 133 -9.80 -17.77 -4.66
N GLY A 134 -8.59 -17.52 -4.17
CA GLY A 134 -7.59 -16.66 -4.81
C GLY A 134 -7.28 -17.08 -6.24
N ASP A 135 -6.83 -16.15 -7.08
CA ASP A 135 -6.50 -16.46 -8.47
C ASP A 135 -5.35 -17.50 -8.50
N PRO A 136 -5.49 -18.64 -9.20
CA PRO A 136 -4.46 -19.68 -9.20
C PRO A 136 -3.09 -19.20 -9.72
N TRP A 137 -3.06 -18.17 -10.55
CA TRP A 137 -1.81 -17.63 -11.08
C TRP A 137 -1.14 -16.69 -10.08
N VAL A 138 -1.93 -15.94 -9.30
CA VAL A 138 -1.41 -15.17 -8.16
C VAL A 138 -0.86 -16.14 -7.12
N GLU A 139 -1.58 -17.21 -6.80
CA GLU A 139 -1.13 -18.22 -5.83
C GLU A 139 0.14 -18.95 -6.29
N ALA A 140 0.22 -19.33 -7.57
CA ALA A 140 1.42 -19.93 -8.14
C ALA A 140 2.62 -18.97 -8.09
N THR A 141 2.39 -17.69 -8.39
CA THR A 141 3.44 -16.65 -8.30
C THR A 141 3.89 -16.46 -6.86
N ALA A 142 2.95 -16.46 -5.91
CA ALA A 142 3.24 -16.31 -4.49
C ALA A 142 4.09 -17.46 -3.94
N LYS A 143 3.68 -18.71 -4.17
CA LYS A 143 4.47 -19.90 -3.79
C LYS A 143 5.86 -19.91 -4.41
N TRP A 144 5.94 -19.53 -5.69
CA TRP A 144 7.23 -19.44 -6.37
C TRP A 144 8.11 -18.34 -5.76
N SER A 145 7.53 -17.20 -5.40
CA SER A 145 8.25 -16.06 -4.81
C SER A 145 8.72 -16.33 -3.39
N GLU A 146 7.94 -17.06 -2.58
CA GLU A 146 8.33 -17.54 -1.25
C GLU A 146 9.63 -18.35 -1.31
N GLY A 147 9.77 -19.23 -2.30
CA GLY A 147 10.98 -20.03 -2.50
C GLY A 147 12.22 -19.21 -2.88
N ILE A 148 12.05 -18.01 -3.44
CA ILE A 148 13.15 -17.11 -3.82
C ILE A 148 13.52 -16.15 -2.68
N LEU A 149 12.52 -15.56 -2.02
CA LEU A 149 12.72 -14.57 -0.96
C LEU A 149 13.11 -15.21 0.39
N GLY A 150 12.75 -16.48 0.59
CA GLY A 150 13.00 -17.22 1.82
C GLY A 150 12.16 -16.74 3.01
N ASP A 151 12.42 -17.33 4.18
CA ASP A 151 11.58 -17.19 5.39
C ASP A 151 11.56 -15.77 5.98
N LYS A 152 12.45 -14.88 5.53
CA LYS A 152 12.49 -13.48 5.97
C LYS A 152 11.27 -12.70 5.47
N TRP A 153 10.77 -13.03 4.28
CA TRP A 153 9.67 -12.29 3.65
C TRP A 153 8.34 -12.98 3.86
N THR A 154 7.32 -12.21 4.23
CA THR A 154 5.94 -12.70 4.22
C THR A 154 5.27 -12.37 2.90
N VAL A 155 4.72 -13.37 2.21
CA VAL A 155 4.03 -13.18 0.93
C VAL A 155 2.51 -13.21 1.13
N TYR A 156 1.84 -12.13 0.73
CA TYR A 156 0.40 -11.96 0.80
C TYR A 156 -0.22 -12.03 -0.61
N ARG A 157 -1.50 -12.40 -0.68
CA ARG A 157 -2.27 -12.51 -1.92
C ARG A 157 -3.46 -11.57 -1.87
N ASP A 158 -3.64 -10.80 -2.94
CA ASP A 158 -4.76 -9.91 -3.24
C ASP A 158 -4.99 -8.75 -2.25
N ILE A 159 -5.01 -9.02 -0.95
CA ILE A 159 -5.26 -8.08 0.14
C ILE A 159 -4.07 -8.08 1.09
N LEU A 160 -3.61 -6.88 1.48
CA LEU A 160 -2.62 -6.71 2.55
C LEU A 160 -3.34 -6.73 3.90
N PRO A 161 -3.08 -7.71 4.79
CA PRO A 161 -3.73 -7.73 6.10
C PRO A 161 -3.20 -6.62 6.99
N LEU A 162 -4.02 -6.22 7.98
CA LEU A 162 -3.52 -5.37 9.06
C LEU A 162 -2.42 -6.05 9.85
N GLY A 163 -1.45 -5.26 10.31
CA GLY A 163 -0.31 -5.77 11.08
C GLY A 163 0.56 -6.73 10.27
N TYR A 164 0.54 -6.62 8.93
CA TYR A 164 1.40 -7.42 8.07
C TYR A 164 2.87 -7.30 8.50
N GLN A 165 3.59 -8.40 8.41
CA GLN A 165 4.97 -8.46 8.87
C GLN A 165 5.91 -8.03 7.76
N ARG A 166 6.79 -7.07 8.05
CA ARG A 166 7.85 -6.66 7.14
C ARG A 166 9.13 -7.47 7.37
N PRO A 167 9.88 -7.80 6.32
CA PRO A 167 9.61 -7.44 4.93
C PRO A 167 8.47 -8.28 4.30
N ALA A 168 7.68 -7.66 3.41
CA ALA A 168 6.50 -8.27 2.81
C ALA A 168 6.39 -8.07 1.31
N LEU A 169 5.82 -9.06 0.62
CA LEU A 169 5.41 -8.98 -0.79
C LEU A 169 3.90 -9.22 -0.88
N LEU A 170 3.14 -8.28 -1.42
CA LEU A 170 1.75 -8.51 -1.82
C LEU A 170 1.68 -8.72 -3.34
N LEU A 171 1.07 -9.82 -3.77
CA LEU A 171 0.80 -10.09 -5.19
C LEU A 171 -0.69 -9.96 -5.50
N ARG A 172 -1.00 -9.30 -6.61
CA ARG A 172 -2.38 -9.10 -7.07
C ARG A 172 -2.52 -9.31 -8.57
N LEU A 173 -3.74 -9.63 -9.00
CA LEU A 173 -4.09 -9.57 -10.41
C LEU A 173 -4.23 -8.10 -10.86
N GLY A 174 -3.44 -7.71 -11.85
CA GLY A 174 -3.48 -6.39 -12.49
C GLY A 174 -4.32 -6.34 -13.77
N GLY A 175 -4.46 -7.47 -14.48
CA GLY A 175 -5.18 -7.52 -15.74
C GLY A 175 -5.32 -8.94 -16.29
N LEU A 176 -6.28 -9.12 -17.19
CA LEU A 176 -6.59 -10.39 -17.86
C LEU A 176 -6.93 -10.10 -19.31
N GLU A 177 -6.25 -10.79 -20.22
CA GLU A 177 -6.54 -10.80 -21.65
C GLU A 177 -6.77 -12.23 -22.11
N THR A 178 -7.73 -12.44 -23.01
CA THR A 178 -7.94 -13.72 -23.67
C THR A 178 -8.00 -13.51 -25.18
N GLU A 179 -7.23 -14.30 -25.93
CA GLU A 179 -7.15 -14.25 -27.38
C GLU A 179 -7.43 -15.65 -27.94
N GLN A 180 -8.40 -15.78 -28.85
CA GLN A 180 -8.66 -17.04 -29.53
C GLN A 180 -7.58 -17.27 -30.59
N ARG A 181 -6.79 -18.34 -30.44
CA ARG A 181 -5.75 -18.72 -31.42
C ARG A 181 -6.32 -19.55 -32.56
N ASN A 182 -7.25 -20.45 -32.25
CA ASN A 182 -8.01 -21.22 -33.25
C ASN A 182 -9.32 -21.75 -32.64
N ARG A 183 -10.04 -22.63 -33.36
CA ARG A 183 -11.34 -23.17 -32.93
C ARG A 183 -11.33 -23.88 -31.57
N SER A 184 -10.19 -24.36 -31.08
CA SER A 184 -10.08 -25.14 -29.85
C SER A 184 -9.00 -24.65 -28.88
N LEU A 185 -8.26 -23.59 -29.20
CA LEU A 185 -7.18 -23.06 -28.39
C LEU A 185 -7.35 -21.57 -28.14
N PHE A 186 -7.17 -21.21 -26.88
CA PHE A 186 -7.18 -19.85 -26.38
C PHE A 186 -5.84 -19.57 -25.71
N GLU A 187 -5.32 -18.37 -25.95
CA GLU A 187 -4.22 -17.81 -25.20
C GLU A 187 -4.78 -16.93 -24.11
N VAL A 188 -4.40 -17.21 -22.87
CA VAL A 188 -4.73 -16.39 -21.71
C VAL A 188 -3.45 -15.68 -21.28
N ARG A 189 -3.54 -14.37 -21.07
CA ARG A 189 -2.49 -13.57 -20.45
C ARG A 189 -3.04 -12.93 -19.21
N LYS A 190 -2.27 -12.97 -18.11
CA LYS A 190 -2.60 -12.26 -16.89
C LYS A 190 -1.43 -11.43 -16.45
N GLN A 191 -1.71 -10.21 -16.05
CA GLN A 191 -0.73 -9.34 -15.43
C GLN A 191 -0.81 -9.54 -13.92
N VAL A 192 0.32 -9.82 -13.28
CA VAL A 192 0.46 -9.86 -11.82
C VAL A 192 1.33 -8.67 -11.39
N ILE A 193 0.86 -7.95 -10.38
CA ILE A 193 1.54 -6.80 -9.81
C ILE A 193 2.05 -7.20 -8.43
N GLY A 194 3.31 -6.90 -8.15
CA GLY A 194 3.95 -7.14 -6.85
C GLY A 194 4.25 -5.84 -6.12
N HIS A 195 3.78 -5.74 -4.88
CA HIS A 195 4.00 -4.62 -3.97
C HIS A 195 4.97 -5.06 -2.88
N PHE A 196 6.13 -4.44 -2.83
CA PHE A 196 7.18 -4.76 -1.87
C PHE A 196 7.17 -3.75 -0.74
N PHE A 197 7.29 -4.25 0.48
CA PHE A 197 7.35 -3.46 1.71
C PHE A 197 8.56 -3.94 2.53
N GLY A 198 9.71 -3.28 2.37
CA GLY A 198 10.91 -3.58 3.15
C GLY A 198 10.86 -2.97 4.55
N SER A 199 11.75 -3.40 5.45
CA SER A 199 12.03 -2.69 6.71
C SER A 199 12.65 -1.31 6.44
N ASP A 200 13.36 -1.17 5.31
CA ASP A 200 13.83 0.09 4.77
C ASP A 200 13.71 0.12 3.23
N ALA A 201 14.01 1.28 2.64
CA ALA A 201 13.91 1.49 1.19
C ALA A 201 14.89 0.62 0.38
N GLN A 202 16.07 0.33 0.94
CA GLN A 202 17.07 -0.48 0.25
C GLN A 202 16.63 -1.94 0.20
N GLU A 203 16.19 -2.50 1.33
CA GLU A 203 15.65 -3.86 1.39
C GLU A 203 14.43 -4.02 0.47
N GLN A 204 13.56 -3.02 0.42
CA GLN A 204 12.41 -3.02 -0.49
C GLN A 204 12.83 -3.14 -1.96
N ILE A 205 13.79 -2.32 -2.40
CA ILE A 205 14.26 -2.32 -3.79
C ILE A 205 15.00 -3.62 -4.11
N LEU A 206 15.84 -4.11 -3.19
CA LEU A 206 16.58 -5.35 -3.38
C LEU A 206 15.65 -6.56 -3.48
N GLY A 207 14.61 -6.65 -2.65
CA GLY A 207 13.61 -7.70 -2.75
C GLY A 207 12.86 -7.66 -4.08
N ALA A 208 12.50 -6.46 -4.54
CA ALA A 208 11.81 -6.28 -5.83
C ALA A 208 12.72 -6.65 -7.02
N ALA A 209 13.99 -6.27 -6.98
CA ALA A 209 14.99 -6.64 -7.99
C ALA A 209 15.20 -8.16 -8.04
N LEU A 210 15.38 -8.80 -6.88
CA LEU A 210 15.60 -10.24 -6.77
C LEU A 210 14.50 -11.05 -7.44
N ILE A 211 13.23 -10.76 -7.13
CA ILE A 211 12.09 -11.45 -7.77
C ILE A 211 12.04 -11.17 -9.28
N THR A 212 12.29 -9.92 -9.69
CA THR A 212 12.24 -9.55 -11.10
C THR A 212 13.30 -10.30 -11.92
N GLU A 213 14.53 -10.36 -11.40
CA GLU A 213 15.66 -11.09 -12.00
C GLU A 213 15.37 -12.59 -12.06
N ALA A 214 14.95 -13.18 -10.94
CA ALA A 214 14.63 -14.61 -10.89
C ALA A 214 13.47 -14.98 -11.84
N LEU A 215 12.47 -14.11 -12.01
CA LEU A 215 11.39 -14.32 -12.98
C LEU A 215 11.91 -14.26 -14.43
N ALA A 216 12.82 -13.32 -14.71
CA ALA A 216 13.44 -13.20 -16.03
C ALA A 216 14.26 -14.45 -16.39
N GLU A 217 14.94 -15.06 -15.41
CA GLU A 217 15.72 -16.29 -15.59
C GLU A 217 14.86 -17.55 -15.68
N ALA A 218 13.77 -17.65 -14.90
CA ALA A 218 12.99 -18.88 -14.81
C ALA A 218 12.33 -19.30 -16.13
N ILE A 219 12.00 -18.34 -17.01
CA ILE A 219 11.23 -18.49 -18.27
C ILE A 219 9.80 -19.04 -18.05
N LYS A 220 9.62 -19.98 -17.12
CA LYS A 220 8.37 -20.58 -16.70
C LYS A 220 8.35 -20.80 -15.19
N ILE A 221 7.18 -20.66 -14.59
CA ILE A 221 6.94 -21.04 -13.19
C ILE A 221 5.84 -22.12 -13.10
N PRO A 222 5.89 -23.04 -12.12
CA PRO A 222 4.87 -24.07 -11.96
C PRO A 222 3.51 -23.48 -11.56
N LEU A 223 2.45 -23.87 -12.27
CA LEU A 223 1.06 -23.64 -11.87
C LEU A 223 0.50 -24.84 -11.08
N SER A 224 0.77 -26.05 -11.58
CA SER A 224 0.50 -27.33 -10.91
C SER A 224 1.57 -28.32 -11.35
N ILE A 225 2.38 -28.78 -10.40
CA ILE A 225 3.46 -29.74 -10.67
C ILE A 225 2.86 -31.10 -11.04
N GLU A 226 1.80 -31.52 -10.35
CA GLU A 226 1.10 -32.79 -10.57
C GLU A 226 0.57 -32.90 -12.01
N ASP A 227 -0.05 -31.82 -12.51
CA ASP A 227 -0.60 -31.77 -13.87
C ASP A 227 0.43 -31.33 -14.92
N ARG A 228 1.70 -31.12 -14.54
CA ARG A 228 2.75 -30.53 -15.39
C ARG A 228 2.31 -29.24 -16.07
N ARG A 229 1.56 -28.42 -15.35
CA ARG A 229 1.05 -27.12 -15.80
C ARG A 229 2.02 -26.02 -15.37
N PHE A 230 2.41 -25.20 -16.33
CA PHE A 230 3.32 -24.06 -16.12
C PHE A 230 2.70 -22.78 -16.65
N LEU A 231 3.13 -21.66 -16.07
CA LEU A 231 2.94 -20.31 -16.58
C LEU A 231 4.22 -19.89 -17.32
N THR A 232 4.10 -19.32 -18.52
CA THR A 232 5.24 -18.73 -19.22
C THR A 232 5.40 -17.29 -18.76
N VAL A 233 6.58 -16.93 -18.27
CA VAL A 233 6.91 -15.57 -17.83
C VAL A 233 7.07 -14.69 -19.08
N GLN A 234 6.46 -13.52 -19.08
CA GLN A 234 6.61 -12.50 -20.11
C GLN A 234 6.83 -11.13 -19.46
N ASN A 235 7.82 -10.41 -19.97
CA ASN A 235 8.07 -9.00 -19.61
C ASN A 235 8.07 -8.72 -18.09
N PRO A 236 8.84 -9.44 -17.25
CA PRO A 236 9.02 -9.04 -15.86
C PRO A 236 9.72 -7.67 -15.84
N ARG A 237 9.12 -6.71 -15.14
CA ARG A 237 9.60 -5.33 -15.06
C ARG A 237 9.59 -4.85 -13.61
N LEU A 238 10.68 -4.19 -13.24
CA LEU A 238 10.80 -3.44 -12.00
C LEU A 238 10.60 -1.95 -12.28
N ASN A 239 9.73 -1.30 -11.51
CA ASN A 239 9.63 0.15 -11.39
C ASN A 239 10.03 0.56 -9.97
N ALA A 240 11.33 0.80 -9.76
CA ALA A 240 11.86 1.12 -8.43
C ALA A 240 11.30 2.44 -7.84
N GLY A 241 10.86 3.37 -8.69
CA GLY A 241 10.24 4.63 -8.27
C GLY A 241 8.73 4.55 -8.08
N ALA A 242 8.12 3.40 -8.32
CA ALA A 242 6.68 3.24 -8.11
C ALA A 242 6.33 3.33 -6.63
N ASN A 243 5.24 4.03 -6.32
CA ASN A 243 4.67 3.98 -4.98
C ASN A 243 4.24 2.53 -4.67
N ALA A 244 4.83 1.98 -3.60
CA ALA A 244 4.62 0.60 -3.16
C ALA A 244 3.15 0.28 -2.91
N ILE A 245 2.34 1.27 -2.54
CA ILE A 245 0.94 1.08 -2.17
C ILE A 245 0.02 1.27 -3.37
N THR A 246 0.26 2.22 -4.27
CA THR A 246 -0.70 2.44 -5.39
C THR A 246 -0.40 1.57 -6.60
N ASN A 247 0.87 1.49 -6.98
CA ASN A 247 1.24 1.04 -8.32
C ASN A 247 1.95 -0.32 -8.28
N GLY A 248 2.62 -0.63 -7.17
CA GLY A 248 3.50 -1.79 -7.05
C GLY A 248 4.79 -1.62 -7.85
N GLN A 249 5.85 -2.24 -7.38
CA GLN A 249 7.18 -2.14 -7.99
C GLN A 249 7.41 -3.22 -9.05
N LEU A 250 6.78 -4.39 -8.91
CA LEU A 250 6.89 -5.47 -9.89
C LEU A 250 5.65 -5.48 -10.80
N ASN A 251 5.90 -5.64 -12.09
CA ASN A 251 4.88 -5.96 -13.07
C ASN A 251 5.35 -7.14 -13.93
N VAL A 252 4.58 -8.21 -13.98
CA VAL A 252 4.89 -9.37 -14.82
C VAL A 252 3.64 -9.84 -15.54
N THR A 253 3.77 -10.19 -16.81
CA THR A 253 2.70 -10.86 -17.55
C THR A 253 3.00 -12.33 -17.62
N PHE A 254 2.05 -13.16 -17.24
CA PHE A 254 2.11 -14.59 -17.49
C PHE A 254 1.28 -14.94 -18.71
N LYS A 255 1.69 -15.99 -19.41
CA LYS A 255 0.99 -16.53 -20.58
C LYS A 255 0.81 -18.03 -20.45
N ARG A 256 -0.36 -18.49 -20.88
CA ARG A 256 -0.67 -19.92 -21.03
C ARG A 256 -1.65 -20.14 -22.18
N THR A 257 -1.47 -21.23 -22.93
CA THR A 257 -2.43 -21.66 -23.95
C THR A 257 -3.27 -22.81 -23.39
N THR A 258 -4.59 -22.70 -23.49
CA THR A 258 -5.55 -23.69 -22.98
C THR A 258 -6.66 -23.95 -23.98
N SER A 259 -7.26 -25.14 -23.92
CA SER A 259 -8.50 -25.47 -24.63
C SER A 259 -9.76 -25.18 -23.81
N ARG A 260 -9.61 -24.78 -22.54
CA ARG A 260 -10.72 -24.51 -21.60
C ARG A 260 -10.47 -23.20 -20.85
N ILE A 261 -11.06 -22.10 -21.32
CA ILE A 261 -10.93 -20.77 -20.69
C ILE A 261 -11.51 -20.77 -19.27
N SER A 262 -12.60 -21.50 -19.03
CA SER A 262 -13.28 -21.56 -17.72
C SER A 262 -12.42 -22.10 -16.58
N GLN A 263 -11.32 -22.77 -16.87
CA GLN A 263 -10.35 -23.25 -15.87
C GLN A 263 -9.26 -22.23 -15.55
N GLU A 264 -9.12 -21.19 -16.37
CA GLU A 264 -8.09 -20.15 -16.23
C GLU A 264 -8.68 -18.80 -15.82
N VAL A 265 -9.99 -18.61 -15.95
CA VAL A 265 -10.70 -17.37 -15.63
C VAL A 265 -11.64 -17.65 -14.46
N THR A 266 -11.40 -16.99 -13.32
CA THR A 266 -12.39 -16.98 -12.23
C THR A 266 -13.68 -16.34 -12.75
N PRO A 267 -14.87 -16.94 -12.54
CA PRO A 267 -16.10 -16.45 -13.14
C PRO A 267 -16.32 -14.96 -12.88
N ILE A 268 -16.67 -14.19 -13.91
CA ILE A 268 -16.89 -12.73 -13.81
C ILE A 268 -17.89 -12.36 -12.70
N ARG A 269 -18.89 -13.22 -12.43
CA ARG A 269 -19.84 -13.05 -11.31
C ARG A 269 -19.16 -12.98 -9.94
N GLU A 270 -18.07 -13.72 -9.75
CA GLU A 270 -17.31 -13.70 -8.51
C GLU A 270 -16.40 -12.48 -8.40
N ILE A 271 -16.11 -11.77 -9.49
CA ILE A 271 -15.28 -10.55 -9.52
C ILE A 271 -16.11 -9.31 -9.19
N PHE A 272 -17.34 -9.21 -9.70
CA PHE A 272 -18.23 -8.06 -9.43
C PHE A 272 -18.79 -8.04 -8.00
N ASN A 273 -19.05 -9.21 -7.40
CA ASN A 273 -19.36 -9.29 -5.96
C ASN A 273 -18.17 -8.92 -5.05
N ARG A 274 -16.94 -8.73 -5.60
CA ARG A 274 -15.75 -8.30 -4.82
C ARG A 274 -15.71 -6.80 -4.58
N PHE A 275 -16.47 -6.02 -5.34
CA PHE A 275 -16.37 -4.56 -5.37
C PHE A 275 -17.66 -3.84 -4.97
N ASN A 276 -18.77 -4.57 -4.86
CA ASN A 276 -20.03 -4.06 -4.31
C ASN A 276 -20.32 -4.76 -2.98
N ILE A 277 -19.83 -4.19 -1.90
CA ILE A 277 -20.40 -4.43 -0.57
C ILE A 277 -20.77 -3.03 -0.06
N HIS A 278 -22.08 -2.81 0.08
CA HIS A 278 -22.71 -1.57 0.55
C HIS A 278 -22.36 -1.24 2.00
#